data_AF-A0A3M8B736-F1
#
_entry.id   AF-A0A3M8B736-F1
#
_cell.length_a   1.000
_cell.length_b   1.000
_cell.length_c   1.000
_cell.angle_alpha   90.00
_cell.angle_beta   90.00
_cell.angle_gamma   90.00
#
_symmetry.space_group_name_H-M   'P 1'
#
loop_
_entity.id
_entity.type
_entity.pdbx_description
1 polymer ?
#
loop_
_entity_poly.entity_id
_entity_poly.type
_entity_poly.pdbx_seq_one_letter_code
_entity_poly.pdbx_strand_id
1 'polypeptide(L)'
;MSKKRGFSDEQKFTSVTGGDGLVVHHAAAECLLRYDEHESGDSSPAAGRRKYSSKSRDDYVQTTSGEVEIPKNPKRVIVLADSYVGYFLALGIKPVGLSEFALNHPFYAGKVDGVENIGGYGDDSNSLEKLLELKPDVIVMLDNAKNIENIKKIAPTIAIKYGEKDLREQLRAFGKVFGKEKEAEAWIANWEGKIAKYKPAVQEIVGDKKVTILGGDMKSLGAFGDYYGRGGWQQAVAGASL
;
A
#
# COMPACT_ATOMS: atom_id res chain seq x y z
N MET A 1 -42.02 -24.93 20.95
CA MET A 1 -42.24 -25.98 19.93
C MET A 1 -41.57 -25.52 18.65
N SER A 2 -40.35 -25.98 18.37
CA SER A 2 -40.03 -27.08 17.44
C SER A 2 -40.30 -26.67 15.99
N LYS A 3 -39.30 -26.51 15.11
CA LYS A 3 -38.38 -27.57 14.69
C LYS A 3 -37.05 -27.03 14.15
N LYS A 4 -35.98 -27.67 14.63
CA LYS A 4 -34.63 -27.75 14.04
C LYS A 4 -34.65 -28.49 12.69
N ARG A 5 -33.72 -28.14 11.80
CA ARG A 5 -32.98 -28.96 10.80
C ARG A 5 -31.82 -28.04 10.33
N GLY A 6 -30.52 -28.28 10.52
CA GLY A 6 -29.74 -29.48 10.80
C GLY A 6 -29.17 -30.06 9.49
N PHE A 7 -27.84 -30.27 9.45
CA PHE A 7 -26.96 -30.86 8.41
C PHE A 7 -26.29 -29.89 7.41
N SER A 8 -24.99 -29.96 7.13
CA SER A 8 -23.82 -30.62 7.74
C SER A 8 -22.54 -30.06 7.12
N ASP A 9 -21.45 -30.17 7.87
CA ASP A 9 -20.05 -30.00 7.45
C ASP A 9 -19.62 -30.89 6.27
N GLU A 10 -18.39 -30.61 5.82
CA GLU A 10 -17.49 -31.41 4.98
C GLU A 10 -17.43 -31.09 3.48
N GLN A 11 -16.47 -30.25 3.11
CA GLN A 11 -15.65 -30.52 1.92
C GLN A 11 -14.20 -30.68 2.39
N LYS A 12 -13.87 -31.96 2.60
CA LYS A 12 -12.55 -32.49 2.93
C LYS A 12 -11.54 -32.15 1.84
N PHE A 13 -10.36 -31.74 2.29
CA PHE A 13 -9.10 -31.96 1.60
C PHE A 13 -8.96 -33.45 1.26
N THR A 14 -8.75 -33.79 0.00
CA THR A 14 -8.26 -35.10 -0.41
C THR A 14 -7.02 -34.94 -1.26
N SER A 15 -5.90 -35.39 -0.68
CA SER A 15 -4.61 -35.67 -1.31
C SER A 15 -4.73 -36.68 -2.44
N VAL A 16 -3.98 -36.47 -3.52
CA VAL A 16 -3.48 -37.56 -4.37
C VAL A 16 -1.97 -37.41 -4.50
N THR A 17 -1.29 -38.44 -4.02
CA THR A 17 0.14 -38.68 -4.08
C THR A 17 0.55 -39.25 -5.45
N GLY A 18 1.70 -38.81 -5.93
CA GLY A 18 2.50 -39.38 -7.03
C GLY A 18 3.56 -38.32 -7.33
N GLY A 19 4.83 -38.49 -6.99
CA GLY A 19 5.68 -39.64 -7.30
C GLY A 19 6.57 -39.18 -8.46
N ASP A 20 7.88 -39.15 -8.23
CA ASP A 20 8.98 -38.71 -9.12
C ASP A 20 9.24 -37.18 -9.05
N GLY A 21 10.33 -36.66 -8.48
CA GLY A 21 11.68 -37.21 -8.36
C GLY A 21 12.62 -36.43 -9.27
N LEU A 22 12.97 -35.18 -8.92
CA LEU A 22 14.20 -34.56 -9.42
C LEU A 22 14.70 -33.48 -8.47
N VAL A 23 15.73 -33.85 -7.72
CA VAL A 23 16.61 -32.97 -6.95
C VAL A 23 17.67 -32.45 -7.92
N VAL A 24 17.85 -31.13 -7.98
CA VAL A 24 19.07 -30.55 -8.59
C VAL A 24 19.73 -29.67 -7.54
N HIS A 25 20.78 -30.22 -6.94
CA HIS A 25 21.79 -29.52 -6.16
C HIS A 25 22.84 -28.93 -7.10
N HIS A 26 23.12 -27.63 -6.94
CA HIS A 26 24.45 -27.01 -7.12
C HIS A 26 24.37 -25.64 -6.42
N ALA A 27 24.97 -25.39 -5.25
CA ALA A 27 26.42 -25.28 -4.97
C ALA A 27 27.11 -24.42 -6.04
N ALA A 28 27.25 -23.10 -5.82
CA ALA A 28 28.28 -22.43 -5.03
C ALA A 28 29.32 -21.79 -5.97
N ALA A 29 29.48 -20.47 -5.86
CA ALA A 29 30.73 -19.78 -6.18
C ALA A 29 30.81 -18.55 -5.26
N GLU A 30 31.69 -18.67 -4.27
CA GLU A 30 32.18 -17.64 -3.36
C GLU A 30 32.82 -16.47 -4.14
N CYS A 31 32.59 -15.24 -3.68
CA CYS A 31 33.57 -14.43 -2.93
C CYS A 31 34.90 -14.23 -3.67
N LEU A 32 35.22 -12.99 -4.04
CA LEU A 32 36.57 -12.46 -3.82
C LEU A 32 36.56 -10.92 -3.77
N LEU A 33 37.24 -10.44 -2.73
CA LEU A 33 37.44 -9.08 -2.29
C LEU A 33 38.41 -8.31 -3.20
N ARG A 34 38.25 -6.99 -3.27
CA ARG A 34 39.39 -6.07 -3.40
C ARG A 34 39.15 -4.80 -2.57
N TYR A 35 39.79 -4.79 -1.42
CA TYR A 35 40.22 -3.62 -0.68
C TYR A 35 41.37 -2.95 -1.45
N ASP A 36 41.36 -1.61 -1.54
CA ASP A 36 42.57 -0.82 -1.72
C ASP A 36 42.53 0.33 -0.72
N GLU A 37 43.51 0.33 0.19
CA GLU A 37 43.83 1.45 1.09
C GLU A 37 44.68 2.47 0.33
N HIS A 38 44.45 3.76 0.59
CA HIS A 38 45.52 4.75 0.49
C HIS A 38 45.28 5.85 1.52
N GLU A 39 46.09 5.84 2.58
CA GLU A 39 46.34 7.01 3.42
C GLU A 39 47.38 7.91 2.76
N SER A 40 47.23 9.22 2.93
CA SER A 40 48.33 10.16 3.17
C SER A 40 47.74 11.44 3.75
N GLY A 41 48.16 11.78 4.97
CA GLY A 41 47.61 12.87 5.76
C GLY A 41 48.20 14.24 5.47
N ASP A 42 47.55 15.25 6.03
CA ASP A 42 48.18 16.48 6.46
C ASP A 42 47.41 17.07 7.66
N SER A 43 48.11 17.75 8.54
CA SER A 43 47.74 17.98 9.93
C SER A 43 47.57 19.46 10.29
N SER A 44 46.60 19.73 11.19
CA SER A 44 46.48 20.87 12.13
C SER A 44 45.75 22.16 11.70
N PRO A 45 45.10 22.94 12.62
CA PRO A 45 44.39 22.61 13.86
C PRO A 45 42.93 23.16 13.91
N ALA A 46 42.28 22.89 15.05
CA ALA A 46 40.85 23.01 15.38
C ALA A 46 40.13 24.35 15.13
N ALA A 47 38.90 24.24 14.62
CA ALA A 47 37.77 25.11 14.96
C ALA A 47 36.50 24.25 15.07
N GLY A 48 35.84 24.27 16.23
CA GLY A 48 34.67 23.45 16.55
C GLY A 48 33.52 23.69 15.58
N ARG A 49 33.34 22.77 14.63
CA ARG A 49 32.14 22.73 13.77
C ARG A 49 31.02 22.02 14.51
N ARG A 50 29.97 22.78 14.87
CA ARG A 50 28.63 22.22 15.10
C ARG A 50 28.32 21.28 13.93
N LYS A 51 28.06 20.00 14.22
CA LYS A 51 27.54 19.05 13.23
C LYS A 51 26.17 19.55 12.79
N TYR A 52 26.12 20.33 11.70
CA TYR A 52 24.90 20.51 10.94
C TYR A 52 24.71 19.22 10.15
N SER A 53 23.74 18.40 10.58
CA SER A 53 23.26 17.27 9.80
C SER A 53 22.74 17.82 8.47
N SER A 54 23.54 17.74 7.41
CA SER A 54 23.05 18.04 6.05
C SER A 54 22.03 16.98 5.67
N LYS A 55 20.76 17.36 5.59
CA LYS A 55 19.68 16.50 5.12
C LYS A 55 19.94 16.10 3.67
N SER A 56 19.80 14.82 3.37
CA SER A 56 20.02 14.23 2.06
C SER A 56 18.75 14.37 1.20
N ARG A 57 18.87 14.36 -0.13
CA ARG A 57 17.68 14.37 -1.02
C ARG A 57 16.74 13.17 -0.76
N ASP A 58 17.26 12.08 -0.20
CA ASP A 58 16.47 10.90 0.17
C ASP A 58 15.51 11.15 1.35
N ASP A 59 15.65 12.28 2.06
CA ASP A 59 14.71 12.70 3.11
C ASP A 59 13.45 13.38 2.53
N TYR A 60 13.45 13.67 1.22
CA TYR A 60 12.36 14.35 0.53
C TYR A 60 11.58 13.39 -0.37
N VAL A 61 10.26 13.39 -0.18
CA VAL A 61 9.33 12.64 -1.00
C VAL A 61 8.63 13.59 -1.94
N GLN A 62 8.71 13.29 -3.24
CA GLN A 62 7.96 14.01 -4.26
C GLN A 62 6.48 13.63 -4.14
N THR A 63 5.66 14.62 -3.81
CA THR A 63 4.20 14.51 -3.76
C THR A 63 3.61 15.35 -4.89
N THR A 64 2.33 15.18 -5.23
CA THR A 64 1.69 16.06 -6.21
C THR A 64 1.61 17.53 -5.77
N SER A 65 1.80 17.80 -4.49
CA SER A 65 1.86 19.14 -3.92
C SER A 65 3.29 19.66 -3.71
N GLY A 66 4.32 18.96 -4.19
CA GLY A 66 5.74 19.34 -4.07
C GLY A 66 6.57 18.37 -3.22
N GLU A 67 7.85 18.72 -2.98
CA GLU A 67 8.74 17.97 -2.09
C GLU A 67 8.32 18.14 -0.63
N VAL A 68 8.08 17.03 0.05
CA VAL A 68 7.78 16.99 1.47
C VAL A 68 8.88 16.20 2.17
N GLU A 69 9.49 16.81 3.18
CA GLU A 69 10.45 16.10 4.01
C GLU A 69 9.72 15.13 4.94
N ILE A 70 10.04 13.83 4.85
CA ILE A 70 9.40 12.79 5.66
C ILE A 70 10.43 12.22 6.63
N PRO A 71 10.10 12.09 7.92
CA PRO A 71 11.00 11.49 8.89
C PRO A 71 11.43 10.10 8.44
N LYS A 72 12.72 9.77 8.61
CA LYS A 72 13.19 8.41 8.36
C LYS A 72 12.43 7.42 9.25
N ASN A 73 11.74 6.46 8.63
CA ASN A 73 10.96 5.43 9.31
C ASN A 73 9.85 5.98 10.23
N PRO A 74 8.81 6.62 9.66
CA PRO A 74 7.71 7.17 10.46
C PRO A 74 6.93 6.03 11.14
N LYS A 75 6.61 6.21 12.42
CA LYS A 75 5.93 5.19 13.24
C LYS A 75 4.44 5.48 13.40
N ARG A 76 4.06 6.75 13.37
CA ARG A 76 2.70 7.24 13.60
C ARG A 76 2.12 7.75 12.29
N VAL A 77 1.63 6.82 11.47
CA VAL A 77 1.03 7.12 10.17
C VAL A 77 -0.48 7.30 10.32
N ILE A 78 -1.02 8.42 9.84
CA ILE A 78 -2.46 8.59 9.69
C ILE A 78 -2.80 8.58 8.20
N VAL A 79 -3.83 7.83 7.83
CA VAL A 79 -4.30 7.72 6.45
C VAL A 79 -5.71 8.28 6.39
N LEU A 80 -5.83 9.53 5.97
CA LEU A 80 -7.11 10.17 5.64
C LEU A 80 -7.61 9.71 4.28
N ALA A 81 -6.71 9.34 3.37
CA ALA A 81 -7.08 8.83 2.06
C ALA A 81 -7.62 7.38 2.14
N ASP A 82 -8.90 7.20 2.46
CA ASP A 82 -9.53 5.88 2.67
C ASP A 82 -9.25 4.84 1.58
N SER A 83 -9.25 5.27 0.30
CA SER A 83 -8.94 4.41 -0.85
C SER A 83 -7.53 3.84 -0.84
N TYR A 84 -6.62 4.38 -0.02
CA TYR A 84 -5.22 3.99 0.04
C TYR A 84 -4.86 3.19 1.28
N VAL A 85 -5.77 3.00 2.25
CA VAL A 85 -5.52 2.23 3.48
C VAL A 85 -4.99 0.83 3.19
N GLY A 86 -5.51 0.17 2.14
CA GLY A 86 -5.08 -1.15 1.72
C GLY A 86 -3.59 -1.25 1.37
N TYR A 87 -2.96 -0.19 0.84
CA TYR A 87 -1.53 -0.18 0.55
C TYR A 87 -0.70 -0.25 1.82
N PHE A 88 -1.08 0.50 2.87
CA PHE A 88 -0.38 0.49 4.15
C PHE A 88 -0.46 -0.89 4.80
N LEU A 89 -1.66 -1.47 4.82
CA LEU A 89 -1.85 -2.83 5.35
C LEU A 89 -1.06 -3.87 4.54
N ALA A 90 -0.96 -3.73 3.22
CA ALA A 90 -0.15 -4.59 2.36
C ALA A 90 1.36 -4.50 2.67
N LEU A 91 1.85 -3.31 3.02
CA LEU A 91 3.24 -3.08 3.45
C LEU A 91 3.50 -3.45 4.92
N GLY A 92 2.49 -3.98 5.63
CA GLY A 92 2.58 -4.30 7.05
C GLY A 92 2.64 -3.06 7.96
N ILE A 93 2.23 -1.91 7.45
CA ILE A 93 2.12 -0.66 8.21
C ILE A 93 0.70 -0.57 8.74
N LYS A 94 0.58 -0.53 10.07
CA LYS A 94 -0.70 -0.31 10.74
C LYS A 94 -0.83 1.19 11.05
N PRO A 95 -1.79 1.91 10.43
CA PRO A 95 -2.02 3.32 10.76
C PRO A 95 -2.41 3.49 12.23
N VAL A 96 -2.10 4.64 12.82
CA VAL A 96 -2.53 4.97 14.19
C VAL A 96 -3.91 5.63 14.21
N GLY A 97 -4.35 6.17 13.07
CA GLY A 97 -5.67 6.78 12.92
C GLY A 97 -6.23 6.56 11.53
N LEU A 98 -7.53 6.27 11.49
CA LEU A 98 -8.32 6.06 10.27
C LEU A 98 -9.70 6.70 10.44
N SER A 99 -10.34 7.04 9.32
CA SER A 99 -11.73 7.49 9.32
C SER A 99 -12.68 6.40 9.81
N GLU A 100 -13.86 6.80 10.27
CA GLU A 100 -14.93 5.86 10.63
C GLU A 100 -15.30 4.94 9.45
N PHE A 101 -15.27 5.47 8.22
CA PHE A 101 -15.57 4.69 7.03
C PHE A 101 -14.53 3.59 6.80
N ALA A 102 -13.24 3.92 6.90
CA ALA A 102 -12.17 2.94 6.74
C ALA A 102 -12.18 1.87 7.85
N LEU A 103 -12.43 2.25 9.10
CA LEU A 103 -12.48 1.29 10.22
C LEU A 103 -13.58 0.24 10.05
N ASN A 104 -14.71 0.62 9.47
CA ASN A 104 -15.86 -0.28 9.26
C ASN A 104 -15.81 -1.05 7.92
N HIS A 105 -14.72 -0.91 7.15
CA HIS A 105 -14.63 -1.55 5.84
C HIS A 105 -14.38 -3.07 5.99
N PRO A 106 -15.19 -3.94 5.34
CA PRO A 106 -15.19 -5.38 5.60
C PRO A 106 -13.86 -6.07 5.28
N PHE A 107 -13.11 -5.58 4.29
CA PHE A 107 -11.81 -6.14 3.92
C PHE A 107 -10.68 -5.83 4.93
N TYR A 108 -10.94 -4.94 5.89
CA TYR A 108 -10.00 -4.53 6.94
C TYR A 108 -10.33 -5.14 8.31
N ALA A 109 -11.42 -5.90 8.43
CA ALA A 109 -11.78 -6.61 9.66
C ALA A 109 -10.59 -7.43 10.21
N GLY A 110 -10.28 -7.25 11.50
CA GLY A 110 -9.15 -7.90 12.18
C GLY A 110 -7.76 -7.33 11.83
N LYS A 111 -7.66 -6.39 10.89
CA LYS A 111 -6.38 -5.76 10.49
C LYS A 111 -6.20 -4.36 11.10
N VAL A 112 -7.29 -3.71 11.47
CA VAL A 112 -7.32 -2.33 12.00
C VAL A 112 -7.72 -2.27 13.48
N ASP A 113 -7.63 -3.39 14.19
CA ASP A 113 -8.02 -3.45 15.62
C ASP A 113 -7.14 -2.52 16.47
N GLY A 114 -7.73 -1.66 17.29
CA GLY A 114 -6.98 -0.68 18.09
C GLY A 114 -6.38 0.48 17.30
N VAL A 115 -6.82 0.69 16.05
CA VAL A 115 -6.59 1.94 15.32
C VAL A 115 -7.63 2.96 15.75
N GLU A 116 -7.20 4.21 16.00
CA GLU A 116 -8.08 5.25 16.52
C GLU A 116 -9.03 5.79 15.45
N ASN A 117 -10.27 6.05 15.85
CA ASN A 117 -11.26 6.68 14.98
C ASN A 117 -11.09 8.19 14.98
N ILE A 118 -10.59 8.74 13.87
CA ILE A 118 -10.36 10.19 13.70
C ILE A 118 -11.60 10.94 13.22
N GLY A 119 -12.75 10.28 13.10
CA GLY A 119 -14.01 10.83 12.63
C GLY A 119 -14.13 10.80 11.10
N GLY A 120 -14.65 11.88 10.53
CA GLY A 120 -14.75 12.07 9.09
C GLY A 120 -13.39 12.27 8.41
N TYR A 121 -13.43 12.64 7.12
CA TYR A 121 -12.27 12.77 6.23
C TYR A 121 -11.34 13.97 6.54
N GLY A 122 -11.18 14.36 7.82
CA GLY A 122 -10.45 15.56 8.22
C GLY A 122 -11.15 16.88 7.88
N ASP A 123 -12.44 16.81 7.57
CA ASP A 123 -13.22 17.93 7.03
C ASP A 123 -13.85 18.84 8.11
N ASP A 124 -13.81 18.43 9.39
CA ASP A 124 -14.41 19.16 10.51
C ASP A 124 -13.41 19.47 11.65
N SER A 125 -13.80 20.33 12.59
CA SER A 125 -12.94 20.72 13.72
C SER A 125 -12.57 19.55 14.62
N ASN A 126 -13.51 18.63 14.86
CA ASN A 126 -13.32 17.50 15.76
C ASN A 126 -12.27 16.53 15.21
N SER A 127 -12.27 16.29 13.90
CA SER A 127 -11.27 15.46 13.25
C SER A 127 -9.89 16.10 13.30
N LEU A 128 -9.77 17.42 13.11
CA LEU A 128 -8.48 18.13 13.25
C LEU A 128 -7.92 18.05 14.69
N GLU A 129 -8.76 18.19 15.71
CA GLU A 129 -8.34 18.03 17.12
C GLU A 129 -7.80 16.62 17.38
N LYS A 130 -8.50 15.58 16.91
CA LYS A 130 -8.02 14.19 17.02
C LYS A 130 -6.69 13.96 16.30
N LEU A 131 -6.50 14.55 15.12
CA LEU A 131 -5.21 14.48 14.42
C LEU A 131 -4.08 15.07 15.27
N LEU A 132 -4.31 16.17 15.97
CA LEU A 132 -3.34 16.78 16.89
C LEU A 132 -3.02 15.88 18.09
N GLU A 133 -4.05 15.29 18.71
CA GLU A 133 -3.91 14.40 19.86
C GLU A 133 -3.07 13.16 19.52
N LEU A 134 -3.25 12.63 18.31
CA LEU A 134 -2.53 11.46 17.83
C LEU A 134 -1.07 11.75 17.45
N LYS A 135 -0.60 13.00 17.44
CA LYS A 135 0.81 13.36 17.17
C LYS A 135 1.43 12.54 16.02
N PRO A 136 0.88 12.62 14.80
CA PRO A 136 1.36 11.84 13.67
C PRO A 136 2.76 12.28 13.23
N ASP A 137 3.54 11.33 12.71
CA ASP A 137 4.82 11.60 12.04
C ASP A 137 4.59 11.95 10.57
N VAL A 138 3.51 11.42 9.98
CA VAL A 138 3.11 11.68 8.61
C VAL A 138 1.61 11.48 8.45
N ILE A 139 0.99 12.32 7.61
CA ILE A 139 -0.42 12.24 7.23
C ILE A 139 -0.51 11.98 5.73
N VAL A 140 -1.39 11.07 5.31
CA VAL A 140 -1.60 10.71 3.91
C VAL A 140 -3.03 11.06 3.51
N MET A 141 -3.17 11.90 2.49
CA MET A 141 -4.47 12.45 2.09
C MET A 141 -4.55 12.69 0.58
N LEU A 142 -5.76 12.95 0.08
CA LEU A 142 -5.94 13.41 -1.30
C LEU A 142 -5.55 14.88 -1.44
N ASP A 143 -5.01 15.23 -2.60
CA ASP A 143 -4.57 16.59 -2.94
C ASP A 143 -5.71 17.62 -3.05
N ASN A 144 -6.94 17.15 -3.22
CA ASN A 144 -8.15 17.97 -3.33
C ASN A 144 -8.93 18.14 -2.02
N ALA A 145 -8.41 17.70 -0.88
CA ALA A 145 -9.14 17.83 0.39
C ALA A 145 -9.21 19.30 0.85
N LYS A 146 -10.34 19.67 1.44
CA LYS A 146 -10.67 21.08 1.75
C LYS A 146 -9.75 21.70 2.80
N ASN A 147 -9.28 20.92 3.76
CA ASN A 147 -8.52 21.39 4.92
C ASN A 147 -7.01 21.10 4.83
N ILE A 148 -6.48 20.85 3.63
CA ILE A 148 -5.08 20.45 3.42
C ILE A 148 -4.07 21.40 4.09
N GLU A 149 -4.30 22.72 4.05
CA GLU A 149 -3.42 23.72 4.65
C GLU A 149 -3.43 23.70 6.19
N ASN A 150 -4.54 23.29 6.81
CA ASN A 150 -4.57 23.10 8.26
C ASN A 150 -3.92 21.78 8.66
N ILE A 151 -4.13 20.72 7.88
CA ILE A 151 -3.54 19.40 8.12
C ILE A 151 -2.01 19.45 7.99
N LYS A 152 -1.47 20.17 7.00
CA LYS A 152 -0.02 20.41 6.85
C LYS A 152 0.65 21.08 8.05
N LYS A 153 -0.10 21.80 8.89
CA LYS A 153 0.43 22.41 10.13
C LYS A 153 0.58 21.40 11.28
N ILE A 154 -0.08 20.24 11.17
CA ILE A 154 -0.07 19.20 12.20
C ILE A 154 1.18 18.32 12.05
N ALA A 155 1.46 17.85 10.84
CA ALA A 155 2.58 16.98 10.53
C ALA A 155 2.93 17.04 9.03
N PRO A 156 4.10 16.50 8.61
CA PRO A 156 4.40 16.28 7.20
C PRO A 156 3.27 15.53 6.49
N THR A 157 2.84 16.03 5.33
CA THR A 157 1.65 15.54 4.64
C THR A 157 1.97 15.08 3.23
N ILE A 158 1.65 13.82 2.92
CA ILE A 158 1.67 13.27 1.57
C ILE A 158 0.30 13.54 0.93
N ALA A 159 0.25 14.54 0.06
CA ALA A 159 -0.90 14.80 -0.79
C ALA A 159 -0.80 13.99 -2.08
N ILE A 160 -1.83 13.21 -2.39
CA ILE A 160 -1.86 12.28 -3.51
C ILE A 160 -2.99 12.65 -4.44
N LYS A 161 -2.68 12.75 -5.74
CA LYS A 161 -3.72 12.87 -6.75
C LYS A 161 -4.37 11.51 -6.98
N TYR A 162 -5.68 11.45 -6.76
CA TYR A 162 -6.43 10.25 -7.08
C TYR A 162 -6.31 9.93 -8.56
N GLY A 163 -5.98 8.70 -8.92
CA GLY A 163 -5.89 8.33 -10.33
C GLY A 163 -4.52 8.51 -10.95
N GLU A 164 -3.49 9.00 -10.26
CA GLU A 164 -2.24 9.35 -10.93
C GLU A 164 -1.31 8.16 -11.17
N LYS A 165 -1.16 7.28 -10.17
CA LYS A 165 -0.30 6.11 -10.26
C LYS A 165 -1.12 4.84 -10.39
N ASP A 166 -0.51 3.89 -11.06
CA ASP A 166 -0.96 2.51 -11.16
C ASP A 166 -0.82 1.80 -9.79
N LEU A 167 -1.51 0.67 -9.57
CA LEU A 167 -1.47 -0.02 -8.27
C LEU A 167 -0.05 -0.42 -7.83
N ARG A 168 0.75 -0.96 -8.75
CA ARG A 168 2.12 -1.42 -8.48
C ARG A 168 3.03 -0.23 -8.24
N GLU A 169 2.92 0.80 -9.08
CA GLU A 169 3.67 2.04 -8.95
C GLU A 169 3.36 2.75 -7.63
N GLN A 170 2.09 2.81 -7.24
CA GLN A 170 1.67 3.41 -5.98
C GLN A 170 2.19 2.62 -4.78
N LEU A 171 2.10 1.28 -4.82
CA LEU A 171 2.62 0.43 -3.75
C LEU A 171 4.14 0.55 -3.62
N ARG A 172 4.88 0.61 -4.73
CA ARG A 172 6.34 0.87 -4.74
C ARG A 172 6.68 2.25 -4.21
N ALA A 173 5.91 3.27 -4.60
CA ALA A 173 6.11 4.63 -4.11
C ALA A 173 5.99 4.66 -2.58
N PHE A 174 4.93 4.08 -2.02
CA PHE A 174 4.84 3.95 -0.56
C PHE A 174 5.94 3.06 0.02
N GLY A 175 6.29 1.95 -0.63
CA GLY A 175 7.43 1.12 -0.26
C GLY A 175 8.69 1.96 -0.05
N LYS A 176 9.04 2.80 -1.01
CA LYS A 176 10.21 3.70 -0.92
C LYS A 176 10.09 4.70 0.22
N VAL A 177 8.92 5.32 0.39
CA VAL A 177 8.69 6.34 1.44
C VAL A 177 8.84 5.74 2.84
N PHE A 178 8.36 4.52 3.05
CA PHE A 178 8.29 3.89 4.36
C PHE A 178 9.42 2.87 4.61
N GLY A 179 10.38 2.72 3.69
CA GLY A 179 11.46 1.73 3.79
C GLY A 179 10.95 0.28 3.73
N LYS A 180 9.94 0.05 2.90
CA LYS A 180 9.17 -1.18 2.70
C LYS A 180 9.21 -1.68 1.26
N GLU A 181 10.29 -1.39 0.53
CA GLU A 181 10.45 -1.80 -0.87
C GLU A 181 10.43 -3.32 -1.05
N LYS A 182 11.01 -4.06 -0.11
CA LYS A 182 11.01 -5.54 -0.16
C LYS A 182 9.60 -6.09 0.02
N GLU A 183 8.84 -5.56 0.97
CA GLU A 183 7.45 -5.93 1.21
C GLU A 183 6.56 -5.56 0.01
N ALA A 184 6.81 -4.40 -0.61
CA ALA A 184 6.11 -3.97 -1.83
C ALA A 184 6.33 -4.97 -2.97
N GLU A 185 7.59 -5.29 -3.31
CA GLU A 185 7.88 -6.23 -4.40
C GLU A 185 7.37 -7.64 -4.11
N ALA A 186 7.49 -8.11 -2.86
CA ALA A 186 6.96 -9.41 -2.47
C ALA A 186 5.43 -9.48 -2.63
N TRP A 187 4.71 -8.43 -2.24
CA TRP A 187 3.26 -8.36 -2.43
C TRP A 187 2.90 -8.33 -3.91
N ILE A 188 3.61 -7.55 -4.73
CA ILE A 188 3.39 -7.45 -6.18
C ILE A 188 3.61 -8.81 -6.85
N ALA A 189 4.72 -9.50 -6.54
CA ALA A 189 5.02 -10.81 -7.09
C ALA A 189 3.93 -11.85 -6.73
N ASN A 190 3.46 -11.85 -5.48
CA ASN A 190 2.36 -12.72 -5.06
C ASN A 190 1.04 -12.39 -5.79
N TRP A 191 0.74 -11.11 -5.99
CA TRP A 191 -0.42 -10.67 -6.73
C TRP A 191 -0.37 -11.11 -8.20
N GLU A 192 0.77 -10.96 -8.86
CA GLU A 192 0.98 -11.40 -10.23
C GLU A 192 0.91 -12.92 -10.37
N GLY A 193 1.46 -13.65 -9.40
CA GLY A 193 1.31 -15.11 -9.34
C GLY A 193 -0.15 -15.55 -9.27
N LYS A 194 -0.99 -14.83 -8.50
CA LYS A 194 -2.44 -15.10 -8.47
C LYS A 194 -3.10 -14.78 -9.80
N ILE A 195 -2.78 -13.66 -10.44
CA ILE A 195 -3.33 -13.33 -11.77
C ILE A 195 -2.95 -14.41 -12.78
N ALA A 196 -1.68 -14.82 -12.83
CA ALA A 196 -1.21 -15.86 -13.74
C ALA A 196 -1.91 -17.21 -13.49
N LYS A 197 -2.18 -17.55 -12.22
CA LYS A 197 -2.90 -18.77 -11.84
C LYS A 197 -4.36 -18.77 -12.30
N TYR A 198 -5.09 -17.66 -12.12
CA TYR A 198 -6.53 -17.62 -12.37
C TYR A 198 -6.91 -17.20 -13.79
N LYS A 199 -6.05 -16.47 -14.50
CA LYS A 199 -6.32 -16.00 -15.87
C LYS A 199 -6.71 -17.13 -16.84
N PRO A 200 -6.04 -18.30 -16.88
CA PRO A 200 -6.44 -19.39 -17.79
C PRO A 200 -7.84 -19.91 -17.51
N ALA A 201 -8.20 -20.11 -16.23
CA ALA A 201 -9.53 -20.59 -15.86
C ALA A 201 -10.64 -19.60 -16.23
N VAL A 202 -10.37 -18.29 -16.10
CA VAL A 202 -11.31 -17.25 -16.55
C VAL A 202 -11.42 -17.25 -18.08
N GLN A 203 -10.30 -17.37 -18.81
CA GLN A 203 -10.31 -17.42 -20.27
C GLN A 203 -11.03 -18.66 -20.83
N GLU A 204 -10.92 -19.81 -20.17
CA GLU A 204 -11.65 -21.02 -20.55
C GLU A 204 -13.18 -20.84 -20.48
N ILE A 205 -13.66 -20.13 -19.46
CA ILE A 205 -15.10 -19.89 -19.26
C ILE A 205 -15.63 -18.77 -20.17
N VAL A 206 -14.87 -17.68 -20.30
CA VAL A 206 -15.34 -16.44 -20.92
C VAL A 206 -14.98 -16.37 -22.42
N GLY A 207 -13.92 -17.06 -22.85
CA GLY A 207 -13.38 -16.99 -24.21
C GLY A 207 -12.98 -15.57 -24.58
N ASP A 208 -13.30 -15.17 -25.81
CA ASP A 208 -13.00 -13.83 -26.36
C ASP A 208 -14.09 -12.78 -26.05
N LYS A 209 -15.04 -13.09 -25.17
CA LYS A 209 -16.12 -12.15 -24.84
C LYS A 209 -15.56 -10.95 -24.07
N LYS A 210 -16.01 -9.76 -24.47
CA LYS A 210 -15.76 -8.53 -23.70
C LYS A 210 -16.62 -8.52 -22.43
N VAL A 211 -16.05 -8.04 -21.35
CA VAL A 211 -16.75 -7.87 -20.07
C VAL A 211 -16.82 -6.40 -19.73
N THR A 212 -18.01 -5.94 -19.33
CA THR A 212 -18.23 -4.58 -18.86
C THR A 212 -18.55 -4.63 -17.37
N ILE A 213 -17.88 -3.79 -16.59
CA ILE A 213 -18.16 -3.65 -15.17
C ILE A 213 -19.06 -2.44 -14.99
N LEU A 214 -20.29 -2.67 -14.54
CA LEU A 214 -21.25 -1.62 -14.27
C LEU A 214 -21.39 -1.39 -12.76
N GLY A 215 -21.62 -0.15 -12.38
CA GLY A 215 -22.07 0.17 -11.04
C GLY A 215 -22.34 1.65 -10.88
N GLY A 216 -22.92 2.00 -9.76
CA GLY A 216 -23.43 3.34 -9.53
C GLY A 216 -24.15 3.42 -8.19
N ASP A 217 -24.92 4.48 -8.02
CA ASP A 217 -25.71 4.74 -6.83
C ASP A 217 -27.21 4.79 -7.16
N MET A 218 -28.04 5.24 -6.21
CA MET A 218 -29.49 5.31 -6.40
C MET A 218 -29.92 6.23 -7.55
N LYS A 219 -29.04 7.11 -8.05
CA LYS A 219 -29.38 8.14 -9.04
C LYS A 219 -28.57 8.02 -10.33
N SER A 220 -27.58 7.14 -10.39
CA SER A 220 -26.67 7.04 -11.52
C SER A 220 -26.20 5.60 -11.75
N LEU A 221 -25.97 5.24 -13.00
CA LEU A 221 -25.31 4.00 -13.41
C LEU A 221 -24.18 4.36 -14.37
N GLY A 222 -22.99 3.83 -14.12
CA GLY A 222 -21.81 4.03 -14.96
C GLY A 222 -21.12 2.72 -15.30
N ALA A 223 -20.28 2.77 -16.33
CA ALA A 223 -19.34 1.70 -16.65
C ALA A 223 -17.95 2.07 -16.11
N PHE A 224 -17.27 1.10 -15.51
CA PHE A 224 -15.90 1.25 -15.06
C PHE A 224 -14.95 0.70 -16.13
N GLY A 225 -13.90 1.48 -16.41
CA GLY A 225 -12.82 1.08 -17.29
C GLY A 225 -11.83 0.14 -16.60
N ASP A 226 -10.67 0.00 -17.22
CA ASP A 226 -9.55 -0.82 -16.77
C ASP A 226 -8.75 -0.18 -15.63
N TYR A 227 -9.28 0.87 -14.98
CA TYR A 227 -8.59 1.71 -14.01
C TYR A 227 -9.22 1.58 -12.59
N TYR A 228 -8.38 1.51 -11.54
CA TYR A 228 -8.73 1.74 -10.13
C TYR A 228 -9.64 0.71 -9.42
N GLY A 229 -9.25 -0.56 -9.47
CA GLY A 229 -9.57 -1.49 -8.38
C GLY A 229 -11.02 -1.99 -8.28
N ARG A 230 -11.85 -1.77 -9.31
CA ARG A 230 -13.21 -2.34 -9.40
C ARG A 230 -13.29 -3.61 -10.26
N GLY A 231 -12.16 -4.29 -10.43
CA GLY A 231 -12.03 -5.51 -11.24
C GLY A 231 -11.60 -5.29 -12.69
N GLY A 232 -11.61 -4.05 -13.19
CA GLY A 232 -11.16 -3.74 -14.56
C GLY A 232 -9.64 -3.79 -14.73
N TRP A 233 -8.90 -3.65 -13.63
CA TRP A 233 -7.43 -3.56 -13.58
C TRP A 233 -6.68 -4.87 -13.90
N GLN A 234 -7.38 -5.86 -14.45
CA GLN A 234 -6.82 -7.18 -14.70
C GLN A 234 -7.02 -7.55 -16.16
N GLN A 235 -5.90 -7.75 -16.87
CA GLN A 235 -5.84 -8.49 -18.14
C GLN A 235 -6.33 -9.95 -18.02
N ALA A 236 -6.88 -10.35 -16.87
CA ALA A 236 -7.65 -11.58 -16.68
C ALA A 236 -9.06 -11.45 -17.29
N VAL A 237 -9.55 -10.23 -17.45
CA VAL A 237 -10.77 -9.94 -18.17
C VAL A 237 -10.39 -9.74 -19.64
N ALA A 238 -10.63 -10.77 -20.45
CA ALA A 238 -10.24 -10.82 -21.85
C ALA A 238 -10.54 -9.51 -22.61
N GLY A 239 -9.52 -8.96 -23.25
CA GLY A 239 -9.66 -8.10 -24.44
C GLY A 239 -10.50 -6.82 -24.32
N ALA A 240 -10.71 -6.27 -23.13
CA ALA A 240 -11.44 -5.02 -22.97
C ALA A 240 -10.51 -3.80 -23.14
N SER A 241 -10.01 -3.59 -24.37
CA SER A 241 -9.91 -2.21 -24.84
C SER A 241 -11.32 -1.77 -25.20
N LEU A 242 -11.78 -0.70 -24.56
CA LEU A 242 -12.83 0.14 -25.14
C LEU A 242 -12.35 0.66 -26.49
#